data_AF-A0A1E3XCT6-F1
#
_entry.id   AF-A0A1E3XCT6-F1
#
_cell.length_a   1.000
_cell.length_b   1.000
_cell.length_c   1.000
_cell.angle_alpha   90.00
_cell.angle_beta   90.00
_cell.angle_gamma   90.00
#
_symmetry.space_group_name_H-M   'P 1'
#
loop_
_entity.id
_entity.type
_entity.pdbx_description
1 polymer ?
#
loop_
_entity_poly.entity_id
_entity_poly.type
_entity_poly.pdbx_seq_one_letter_code
_entity_poly.pdbx_strand_id
1 'polypeptide(L)'
;MNEQIKILVVDDEPKICNLIEELLKREGYQVDTSLSGVEALQMMKKHNYQMLLTDLKMPGIDGLELVQKVKKEYPEVRTIMVTGYATVQTAVQSLRYGIDDYITKPFNIFELQKAVRQTLYTRQVAMENMRLLEDLKKTNLELNFHKQELAEKVQTTSQHLSEVNKDLVQKINELATINEISKAITSVLDMDELLNLCLKEINEKLKVKHSSIMLVDEKSNELIVKACQGHRCEQILGKTQKIAEGVAGRVVKDKNPILVRDIENDIRFSRSERPGYKTKSFVSAPLVLEKRILGVINVIDKISGESFCETDVNLLCTIAGQVSIALENARLYEALEENCFNTVKSLAASLDAKDRYTSGHSQRVSEYSSIIADIMGVSAKGRNTLLHAALLHDIGKIGISELILNKPDRLDESEFNTIKSHPTTGEKILEPLDFFKEARHLIRSHHESFDGRGYPDRLSGEDIPLLSKIMTVADAFDAMISERTYRPPRKTMEAISELKRASGKQFDPDVVDAFASSEIIKMKSNLEAYS
;
A
#
# COMPACT_ATOMS: atom_id res chain seq x y z
N MET A 1 -22.54 -49.92 -46.42
CA MET A 1 -22.81 -51.15 -47.18
C MET A 1 -24.25 -51.04 -47.65
N ASN A 2 -24.50 -50.95 -48.96
CA ASN A 2 -25.87 -50.96 -49.48
C ASN A 2 -26.42 -52.37 -49.26
N GLU A 3 -27.30 -52.53 -48.28
CA GLU A 3 -28.16 -53.71 -48.21
C GLU A 3 -28.93 -53.81 -49.52
N GLN A 4 -28.83 -54.95 -50.18
CA GLN A 4 -29.51 -55.17 -51.45
C GLN A 4 -31.01 -55.28 -51.16
N ILE A 5 -31.80 -54.34 -51.70
CA ILE A 5 -33.24 -54.25 -51.43
C ILE A 5 -33.93 -55.53 -51.91
N LYS A 6 -34.66 -56.17 -51.00
CA LYS A 6 -35.41 -57.39 -51.20
C LYS A 6 -36.91 -57.09 -51.32
N ILE A 7 -37.51 -57.55 -52.40
CA ILE A 7 -38.91 -57.31 -52.77
C ILE A 7 -39.63 -58.66 -52.84
N LEU A 8 -40.78 -58.76 -52.18
CA LEU A 8 -41.67 -59.93 -52.30
C LEU A 8 -42.76 -59.61 -53.32
N VAL A 9 -42.92 -60.46 -54.33
CA VAL A 9 -43.98 -60.35 -55.34
C VAL A 9 -44.97 -61.49 -55.14
N VAL A 10 -46.26 -61.16 -55.07
CA VAL A 10 -47.32 -62.12 -54.78
C VAL A 10 -48.41 -62.01 -55.81
N ASP A 11 -48.61 -63.05 -56.60
CA ASP A 11 -49.62 -63.10 -57.66
C ASP A 11 -49.98 -64.56 -57.90
N ASP A 12 -51.27 -64.89 -58.01
CA ASP A 12 -51.72 -66.25 -58.25
C ASP A 12 -51.46 -66.72 -59.70
N GLU A 13 -51.08 -65.79 -60.60
CA GLU A 13 -50.61 -66.10 -61.94
C GLU A 13 -49.06 -66.21 -62.01
N PRO A 14 -48.49 -67.41 -62.24
CA PRO A 14 -47.03 -67.59 -62.30
C PRO A 14 -46.36 -66.75 -63.40
N LYS A 15 -47.08 -66.47 -64.49
CA LYS A 15 -46.59 -65.64 -65.59
C LYS A 15 -46.35 -64.19 -65.16
N ILE A 16 -47.21 -63.64 -64.30
CA ILE A 16 -47.06 -62.27 -63.80
C ILE A 16 -45.95 -62.20 -62.75
N CYS A 17 -45.88 -63.16 -61.85
CA CYS A 17 -44.75 -63.30 -60.91
C CYS A 17 -43.41 -63.33 -61.66
N ASN A 18 -43.25 -64.22 -62.65
CA ASN A 18 -42.02 -64.34 -63.42
C ASN A 18 -41.69 -63.05 -64.19
N LEU A 19 -42.69 -62.38 -64.76
CA LEU A 19 -42.52 -61.11 -65.46
C LEU A 19 -42.00 -60.01 -64.52
N ILE A 20 -42.66 -59.79 -63.39
CA ILE A 20 -42.26 -58.76 -62.41
C ILE A 20 -40.88 -59.10 -61.83
N GLU A 21 -40.63 -60.37 -61.52
CA GLU A 21 -39.34 -60.86 -61.03
C GLU A 21 -38.20 -60.56 -62.01
N GLU A 22 -38.37 -60.88 -63.30
CA GLU A 22 -37.37 -60.61 -64.32
C GLU A 22 -37.11 -59.10 -64.48
N LEU A 23 -38.18 -58.29 -64.52
CA LEU A 23 -38.08 -56.84 -64.67
C LEU A 23 -37.37 -56.17 -63.49
N LEU A 24 -37.64 -56.61 -62.25
CA LEU A 24 -37.05 -56.03 -61.06
C LEU A 24 -35.63 -56.56 -60.77
N LYS A 25 -35.33 -57.83 -61.09
CA LYS A 25 -33.95 -58.35 -61.00
C LYS A 25 -32.99 -57.63 -61.95
N ARG A 26 -33.45 -57.25 -63.15
CA ARG A 26 -32.65 -56.43 -64.09
C ARG A 26 -32.28 -55.06 -63.53
N GLU A 27 -33.09 -54.49 -62.64
CA GLU A 27 -32.81 -53.23 -61.94
C GLU A 27 -31.93 -53.41 -60.68
N GLY A 28 -31.48 -54.64 -60.38
CA GLY A 28 -30.56 -54.94 -59.28
C GLY A 28 -31.22 -55.30 -57.95
N TYR A 29 -32.55 -55.42 -57.91
CA TYR A 29 -33.30 -55.85 -56.72
C TYR A 29 -33.20 -57.36 -56.50
N GLN A 30 -33.19 -57.80 -55.24
CA GLN A 30 -33.47 -59.20 -54.91
C GLN A 30 -34.97 -59.39 -54.88
N VAL A 31 -35.46 -60.39 -55.61
CA VAL A 31 -36.90 -60.62 -55.75
C VAL A 31 -37.20 -62.06 -55.45
N ASP A 32 -38.12 -62.27 -54.52
CA ASP A 32 -38.74 -63.56 -54.29
C ASP A 32 -40.21 -63.48 -54.73
N THR A 33 -40.73 -64.58 -55.24
CA THR A 33 -42.12 -64.70 -55.72
C THR A 33 -42.89 -65.69 -54.86
N SER A 34 -44.20 -65.46 -54.73
CA SER A 34 -45.14 -66.35 -54.03
C SER A 34 -46.44 -66.42 -54.83
N LEU A 35 -47.04 -67.60 -54.92
CA LEU A 35 -48.30 -67.79 -55.63
C LEU A 35 -49.54 -67.68 -54.73
N SER A 36 -49.34 -67.47 -53.43
CA SER A 36 -50.44 -67.29 -52.48
C SER A 36 -50.11 -66.30 -51.36
N GLY A 37 -51.13 -65.60 -50.84
CA GLY A 37 -50.95 -64.72 -49.69
C GLY A 37 -50.54 -65.45 -48.40
N VAL A 38 -50.89 -66.73 -48.26
CA VAL A 38 -50.49 -67.56 -47.09
C VAL A 38 -48.99 -67.84 -47.10
N GLU A 39 -48.47 -68.27 -48.26
CA GLU A 39 -47.04 -68.49 -48.46
C GLU A 39 -46.26 -67.19 -48.31
N ALA A 40 -46.77 -66.08 -48.85
CA ALA A 40 -46.17 -64.76 -48.71
C ALA A 40 -45.99 -64.36 -47.22
N LEU A 41 -47.00 -64.54 -46.38
CA LEU A 41 -46.89 -64.28 -44.93
C LEU A 41 -45.83 -65.16 -44.25
N GLN A 42 -45.67 -66.41 -44.68
CA GLN A 42 -44.61 -67.28 -44.15
C GLN A 42 -43.23 -66.80 -44.59
N MET A 43 -43.10 -66.31 -45.83
CA MET A 43 -41.85 -65.75 -46.34
C MET A 43 -41.47 -64.45 -45.62
N MET A 44 -42.44 -63.55 -45.36
CA MET A 44 -42.23 -62.31 -44.60
C MET A 44 -41.70 -62.54 -43.19
N LYS A 45 -42.00 -63.68 -42.57
CA LYS A 45 -41.44 -64.07 -41.27
C LYS A 45 -40.01 -64.60 -41.35
N LYS A 46 -39.61 -65.16 -42.49
CA LYS A 46 -38.30 -65.80 -42.69
C LYS A 46 -37.25 -64.84 -43.27
N HIS A 47 -37.70 -63.82 -43.99
CA HIS A 47 -36.84 -62.89 -44.70
C HIS A 47 -37.29 -61.45 -44.48
N ASN A 48 -36.32 -60.53 -44.40
CA ASN A 48 -36.58 -59.11 -44.26
C ASN A 48 -36.79 -58.46 -45.64
N TYR A 49 -38.05 -58.32 -46.05
CA TYR A 49 -38.40 -57.60 -47.29
C TYR A 49 -38.61 -56.12 -46.99
N GLN A 50 -38.17 -55.25 -47.90
CA GLN A 50 -38.41 -53.81 -47.78
C GLN A 50 -39.66 -53.38 -48.56
N MET A 51 -40.14 -54.24 -49.46
CA MET A 51 -41.33 -53.99 -50.27
C MET A 51 -42.11 -55.27 -50.59
N LEU A 52 -43.43 -55.15 -50.65
CA LEU A 52 -44.39 -56.15 -51.09
C LEU A 52 -45.14 -55.62 -52.31
N LEU A 53 -45.09 -56.36 -53.42
CA LEU A 53 -45.98 -56.20 -54.57
C LEU A 53 -47.01 -57.32 -54.51
N THR A 54 -48.30 -57.02 -54.51
CA THR A 54 -49.34 -58.05 -54.45
C THR A 54 -50.46 -57.79 -55.43
N ASP A 55 -50.97 -58.85 -56.06
CA ASP A 55 -52.26 -58.78 -56.75
C ASP A 55 -53.39 -58.51 -55.77
N LEU A 56 -54.44 -57.82 -56.21
CA LEU A 56 -55.62 -57.55 -55.37
C LEU A 56 -56.46 -58.81 -55.09
N LYS A 57 -56.64 -59.70 -56.08
CA LYS A 57 -57.57 -60.83 -56.01
C LYS A 57 -56.80 -62.15 -56.15
N MET A 58 -56.58 -62.82 -55.02
CA MET A 58 -55.96 -64.14 -54.99
C MET A 58 -56.83 -65.14 -54.20
N PRO A 59 -56.76 -66.44 -54.50
CA PRO A 59 -57.44 -67.47 -53.71
C PRO A 59 -56.93 -67.52 -52.26
N GLY A 60 -57.86 -67.66 -51.31
CA GLY A 60 -57.55 -67.73 -49.88
C GLY A 60 -57.42 -66.35 -49.24
N ILE A 61 -56.19 -65.86 -49.09
CA ILE A 61 -55.92 -64.51 -48.57
C ILE A 61 -55.76 -63.57 -49.76
N ASP A 62 -56.66 -62.58 -49.87
CA ASP A 62 -56.59 -61.57 -50.92
C ASP A 62 -55.47 -60.53 -50.65
N GLY A 63 -55.12 -59.73 -51.66
CA GLY A 63 -54.01 -58.78 -51.55
C GLY A 63 -54.22 -57.69 -50.51
N LEU A 64 -55.48 -57.30 -50.25
CA LEU A 64 -55.79 -56.27 -49.28
C LEU A 64 -55.63 -56.80 -47.86
N GLU A 65 -56.15 -58.00 -47.58
CA GLU A 65 -55.97 -58.70 -46.30
C GLU A 65 -54.49 -58.99 -46.03
N LEU A 66 -53.73 -59.35 -47.08
CA LEU A 66 -52.28 -59.53 -46.99
C LEU A 66 -51.57 -58.23 -46.57
N VAL A 67 -51.84 -57.10 -47.24
CA VAL A 67 -51.23 -55.82 -46.90
C VAL A 67 -51.58 -55.38 -45.48
N GLN A 68 -52.83 -55.53 -45.05
CA GLN A 68 -53.22 -55.17 -43.67
C GLN A 68 -52.45 -55.98 -42.62
N LYS A 69 -52.29 -57.30 -42.84
CA LYS A 69 -51.50 -58.16 -41.94
C LYS A 69 -50.02 -57.75 -41.94
N VAL A 70 -49.46 -57.50 -43.13
CA VAL A 70 -48.07 -57.07 -43.28
C VAL A 70 -47.83 -55.70 -42.65
N LYS A 71 -48.69 -54.70 -42.87
CA LYS A 71 -48.54 -53.35 -42.30
C LYS A 71 -48.71 -53.32 -40.79
N LYS A 72 -49.46 -54.26 -40.23
CA LYS A 72 -49.62 -54.39 -38.78
C LYS A 72 -48.37 -54.98 -38.11
N GLU A 73 -47.75 -55.98 -38.74
CA GLU A 73 -46.59 -56.69 -38.18
C GLU A 73 -45.25 -56.05 -38.60
N TYR A 74 -45.21 -55.43 -39.78
CA TYR A 74 -44.06 -54.79 -40.41
C TYR A 74 -44.45 -53.41 -41.00
N PRO A 75 -44.70 -52.38 -40.17
CA PRO A 75 -45.16 -51.06 -40.61
C PRO A 75 -44.22 -50.37 -41.61
N GLU A 76 -42.95 -50.73 -41.58
CA GLU A 76 -41.88 -50.16 -42.37
C GLU A 76 -41.78 -50.73 -43.79
N VAL A 77 -42.42 -51.89 -44.04
CA VAL A 77 -42.51 -52.51 -45.37
C VAL A 77 -43.39 -51.64 -46.27
N ARG A 78 -42.89 -51.35 -47.46
CA ARG A 78 -43.66 -50.64 -48.48
C ARG A 78 -44.51 -51.60 -49.31
N THR A 79 -45.67 -51.15 -49.75
CA THR A 79 -46.67 -52.02 -50.37
C THR A 79 -47.19 -51.37 -51.64
N ILE A 80 -47.12 -52.11 -52.75
CA ILE A 80 -47.66 -51.72 -54.04
C ILE A 80 -48.68 -52.76 -54.45
N MET A 81 -49.89 -52.32 -54.79
CA MET A 81 -50.90 -53.23 -55.30
C MET A 81 -50.85 -53.31 -56.82
N VAL A 82 -50.95 -54.51 -57.38
CA VAL A 82 -51.08 -54.74 -58.82
C VAL A 82 -52.52 -55.19 -59.10
N THR A 83 -53.26 -54.55 -60.01
CA THR A 83 -54.69 -54.87 -60.22
C THR A 83 -55.16 -54.67 -61.65
N GLY A 84 -55.95 -55.62 -62.19
CA GLY A 84 -56.56 -55.51 -63.53
C GLY A 84 -57.88 -54.73 -63.60
N TYR A 85 -58.46 -54.34 -62.47
CA TYR A 85 -59.69 -53.54 -62.39
C TYR A 85 -59.55 -52.46 -61.32
N ALA A 86 -58.78 -51.41 -61.63
CA ALA A 86 -58.72 -50.23 -60.78
C ALA A 86 -59.94 -49.33 -61.04
N THR A 87 -60.79 -49.14 -60.04
CA THR A 87 -61.70 -48.00 -59.98
C THR A 87 -61.14 -46.95 -59.02
N VAL A 88 -61.50 -45.68 -59.20
CA VAL A 88 -61.09 -44.60 -58.28
C VAL A 88 -61.52 -44.91 -56.84
N GLN A 89 -62.66 -45.57 -56.65
CA GLN A 89 -63.14 -45.96 -55.31
C GLN A 89 -62.26 -47.04 -54.67
N THR A 90 -61.84 -48.06 -55.44
CA THR A 90 -60.92 -49.11 -54.95
C THR A 90 -59.53 -48.55 -54.65
N ALA A 91 -59.05 -47.57 -55.43
CA ALA A 91 -57.79 -46.85 -55.20
C ALA A 91 -57.85 -45.97 -53.94
N VAL A 92 -58.96 -45.26 -53.70
CA VAL A 92 -59.14 -44.43 -52.49
C VAL A 92 -59.28 -45.30 -51.23
N GLN A 93 -59.98 -46.43 -51.33
CA GLN A 93 -60.10 -47.37 -50.22
C GLN A 93 -58.76 -48.01 -49.87
N SER A 94 -57.97 -48.43 -50.85
CA SER A 94 -56.64 -49.03 -50.63
C SER A 94 -55.66 -48.09 -49.92
N LEU A 95 -55.63 -46.80 -50.26
CA LEU A 95 -54.81 -45.81 -49.54
C LEU A 95 -55.16 -45.70 -48.05
N ARG A 96 -56.45 -45.86 -47.69
CA ARG A 96 -56.88 -45.86 -46.28
C ARG A 96 -56.42 -47.09 -45.49
N TYR A 97 -56.05 -48.16 -46.19
CA TYR A 97 -55.52 -49.40 -45.60
C TYR A 97 -53.99 -49.44 -45.54
N GLY A 98 -53.31 -48.31 -45.80
CA GLY A 98 -51.87 -48.18 -45.64
C GLY A 98 -51.06 -48.64 -46.85
N ILE A 99 -51.69 -48.82 -48.00
CA ILE A 99 -51.02 -49.13 -49.28
C ILE A 99 -50.28 -47.89 -49.76
N ASP A 100 -49.01 -48.06 -50.16
CA ASP A 100 -48.15 -46.92 -50.50
C ASP A 100 -48.28 -46.50 -51.96
N ASP A 101 -48.60 -47.43 -52.88
CA ASP A 101 -48.87 -47.12 -54.29
C ASP A 101 -49.68 -48.24 -54.97
N TYR A 102 -50.13 -48.03 -56.22
CA TYR A 102 -50.79 -49.06 -57.03
C TYR A 102 -50.38 -48.99 -58.51
N ILE A 103 -50.50 -50.14 -59.18
CA ILE A 103 -50.19 -50.35 -60.60
C ILE A 103 -51.37 -51.08 -61.25
N THR A 104 -51.79 -50.66 -62.44
CA THR A 104 -52.88 -51.28 -63.19
C THR A 104 -52.37 -52.29 -64.23
N LYS A 105 -52.95 -53.49 -64.29
CA LYS A 105 -52.70 -54.47 -65.37
C LYS A 105 -53.54 -54.10 -66.62
N PRO A 106 -52.99 -54.21 -67.84
CA PRO A 106 -51.58 -54.48 -68.15
C PRO A 106 -50.71 -53.24 -67.87
N PHE A 107 -49.52 -53.44 -67.28
CA PHE A 107 -48.54 -52.38 -67.00
C PHE A 107 -47.31 -52.54 -67.90
N ASN A 108 -46.61 -51.44 -68.13
CA ASN A 108 -45.31 -51.45 -68.80
C ASN A 108 -44.14 -51.38 -67.81
N ILE A 109 -42.91 -51.60 -68.32
CA ILE A 109 -41.69 -51.59 -67.51
C ILE A 109 -41.47 -50.25 -66.79
N PHE A 110 -41.76 -49.12 -67.45
CA PHE A 110 -41.54 -47.79 -66.89
C PHE A 110 -42.49 -47.49 -65.73
N GLU A 111 -43.75 -47.92 -65.81
CA GLU A 111 -44.75 -47.75 -64.76
C GLU A 111 -44.37 -48.53 -63.49
N LEU A 112 -43.98 -49.80 -63.65
CA LEU A 112 -43.52 -50.65 -62.54
C LEU A 112 -42.26 -50.09 -61.89
N GLN A 113 -41.26 -49.71 -62.70
CA GLN A 113 -40.01 -49.14 -62.19
C GLN A 113 -40.23 -47.82 -61.45
N LYS A 114 -41.08 -46.94 -61.99
CA LYS A 114 -41.38 -45.65 -61.37
C LYS A 114 -42.05 -45.84 -60.01
N ALA A 115 -43.09 -46.68 -59.94
CA ALA A 115 -43.80 -46.97 -58.70
C ALA A 115 -42.84 -47.54 -57.64
N VAL A 116 -42.09 -48.61 -57.98
CA VAL A 116 -41.13 -49.23 -57.06
C VAL A 116 -40.07 -48.23 -56.57
N ARG A 117 -39.47 -47.44 -57.48
CA ARG A 117 -38.43 -46.46 -57.13
C ARG A 117 -38.97 -45.34 -56.23
N GLN A 118 -40.14 -44.79 -56.55
CA GLN A 118 -40.73 -43.69 -55.78
C GLN A 118 -41.13 -44.14 -54.38
N THR A 119 -41.70 -45.33 -54.25
CA THR A 119 -42.10 -45.88 -52.96
C THR A 119 -40.88 -46.25 -52.09
N LEU A 120 -39.83 -46.84 -52.67
CA LEU A 120 -38.57 -47.10 -51.96
C LEU A 120 -37.84 -45.81 -51.56
N TYR A 121 -37.82 -44.79 -52.42
CA TYR A 121 -37.26 -43.48 -52.09
C TYR A 121 -37.97 -42.84 -50.89
N THR A 122 -39.30 -42.90 -50.87
CA THR A 122 -40.12 -42.40 -49.74
C THR A 122 -39.82 -43.17 -48.46
N ARG A 123 -39.54 -44.48 -48.53
CA ARG A 123 -39.05 -45.28 -47.40
C ARG A 123 -37.73 -44.76 -46.88
N GLN A 124 -36.75 -44.60 -47.76
CA GLN A 124 -35.40 -44.18 -47.39
C GLN A 124 -35.43 -42.82 -46.68
N VAL A 125 -36.14 -41.85 -47.23
CA VAL A 125 -36.28 -40.51 -46.62
C VAL A 125 -36.94 -40.60 -45.25
N ALA A 126 -37.99 -41.41 -45.09
CA ALA A 126 -38.65 -41.59 -43.80
C ALA A 126 -37.73 -42.22 -42.74
N MET A 127 -36.92 -43.20 -43.12
CA MET A 127 -35.95 -43.83 -42.22
C MET A 127 -34.83 -42.87 -41.82
N GLU A 128 -34.29 -42.12 -42.78
CA GLU A 128 -33.23 -41.14 -42.52
C GLU A 128 -33.74 -40.00 -41.60
N ASN A 129 -34.97 -39.53 -41.82
CA ASN A 129 -35.59 -38.54 -40.95
C ASN A 129 -35.76 -39.05 -39.52
N MET A 130 -36.17 -40.31 -39.32
CA MET A 130 -36.26 -40.88 -37.96
C MET A 130 -34.89 -40.93 -37.29
N ARG A 131 -33.86 -41.37 -38.01
CA ARG A 131 -32.49 -41.41 -37.50
C ARG A 131 -31.98 -40.02 -37.10
N LEU A 132 -32.14 -39.02 -37.98
CA LEU A 132 -31.72 -37.65 -37.70
C LEU A 132 -32.47 -37.06 -36.49
N LEU A 133 -33.75 -37.38 -36.31
CA LEU A 133 -34.53 -36.94 -35.15
C LEU A 133 -34.02 -37.56 -33.85
N GLU A 134 -33.59 -38.82 -33.85
CA GLU A 134 -32.98 -39.46 -32.69
C GLU A 134 -31.62 -38.84 -32.36
N ASP A 135 -30.75 -38.64 -33.34
CA ASP A 135 -29.44 -38.01 -33.17
C ASP A 135 -29.57 -36.55 -32.66
N LEU A 136 -30.53 -35.80 -33.21
CA LEU A 136 -30.82 -34.43 -32.78
C LEU A 136 -31.32 -34.37 -31.33
N LYS A 137 -32.18 -35.32 -30.92
CA LYS A 137 -32.65 -35.41 -29.52
C LYS A 137 -31.48 -35.70 -28.58
N LYS A 138 -30.62 -36.66 -28.94
CA LYS A 138 -29.45 -37.01 -28.15
C LYS A 138 -28.50 -35.81 -27.98
N THR A 139 -28.17 -35.15 -29.09
CA THR A 139 -27.27 -33.97 -29.09
C THR A 139 -27.86 -32.81 -28.28
N ASN A 140 -29.18 -32.57 -28.37
CA ASN A 140 -29.83 -31.53 -27.56
C ASN A 140 -29.77 -31.83 -26.06
N LEU A 141 -29.90 -33.09 -25.65
CA LEU A 141 -29.78 -33.47 -24.23
C LEU A 141 -28.36 -33.21 -23.72
N GLU A 142 -27.34 -33.62 -24.48
CA GLU A 142 -25.93 -33.38 -24.14
C GLU A 142 -25.61 -31.88 -24.09
N LEU A 143 -26.10 -31.10 -25.07
CA LEU A 143 -25.91 -29.65 -25.11
C LEU A 143 -26.55 -28.95 -23.90
N ASN A 144 -27.76 -29.36 -23.52
CA ASN A 144 -28.45 -28.79 -22.36
C ASN A 144 -27.72 -29.12 -21.05
N PHE A 145 -27.17 -30.33 -20.92
CA PHE A 145 -26.34 -30.71 -19.78
C PHE A 145 -25.09 -29.83 -19.67
N HIS A 146 -24.31 -29.69 -20.76
CA HIS A 146 -23.13 -28.83 -20.77
C HIS A 146 -23.45 -27.35 -20.54
N LYS A 147 -24.60 -26.88 -21.05
CA LYS A 147 -25.05 -25.50 -20.82
C LYS A 147 -25.35 -25.24 -19.34
N GLN A 148 -25.97 -26.19 -18.63
CA GLN A 148 -26.20 -26.08 -17.19
C GLN A 148 -24.88 -26.11 -16.41
N GLU A 149 -23.99 -27.04 -16.73
CA GLU A 149 -22.68 -27.15 -16.07
C GLU A 149 -21.85 -25.86 -16.24
N LEU A 150 -21.85 -25.28 -17.44
CA LEU A 150 -21.16 -24.03 -17.71
C LEU A 150 -21.78 -22.86 -16.95
N ALA A 151 -23.11 -22.78 -16.88
CA ALA A 151 -23.80 -21.74 -16.12
C ALA A 151 -23.44 -21.79 -14.63
N GLU A 152 -23.39 -22.99 -14.04
CA GLU A 152 -23.00 -23.20 -12.65
C GLU A 152 -21.53 -22.82 -12.39
N LYS A 153 -20.62 -23.20 -13.29
CA LYS A 153 -19.20 -22.79 -13.21
C LYS A 153 -19.03 -21.28 -13.31
N VAL A 154 -19.73 -20.62 -14.24
CA VAL A 154 -19.68 -19.16 -14.41
C VAL A 154 -20.18 -18.48 -13.14
N GLN A 155 -21.29 -18.96 -12.57
CA GLN A 155 -21.86 -18.37 -11.35
C GLN A 155 -20.92 -18.53 -10.15
N THR A 156 -20.37 -19.73 -9.94
CA THR A 156 -19.44 -20.00 -8.83
C THR A 156 -18.16 -19.16 -8.95
N THR A 157 -17.60 -19.08 -10.17
CA THR A 157 -16.38 -18.29 -10.43
C THR A 157 -16.66 -16.79 -10.23
N SER A 158 -17.82 -16.31 -10.68
CA SER A 158 -18.20 -14.90 -10.50
C SER A 158 -18.38 -14.53 -9.03
N GLN A 159 -18.94 -15.41 -8.21
CA GLN A 159 -19.06 -15.21 -6.76
C GLN A 159 -17.67 -15.14 -6.11
N HIS A 160 -16.81 -16.10 -6.41
CA HIS A 160 -15.44 -16.11 -5.86
C HIS A 160 -14.65 -14.87 -6.27
N LEU A 161 -14.74 -14.45 -7.54
CA LEU A 161 -14.08 -13.23 -8.03
C LEU A 161 -14.60 -11.98 -7.31
N SER A 162 -15.89 -11.93 -7.00
CA SER A 162 -16.48 -10.81 -6.25
C SER A 162 -15.96 -10.73 -4.81
N GLU A 163 -15.78 -11.87 -4.14
CA GLU A 163 -15.20 -11.93 -2.79
C GLU A 163 -13.74 -11.48 -2.80
N VAL A 164 -12.93 -12.01 -3.73
CA VAL A 164 -11.51 -11.64 -3.86
C VAL A 164 -11.35 -10.15 -4.19
N ASN A 165 -12.18 -9.60 -5.07
CA ASN A 165 -12.14 -8.16 -5.39
C ASN A 165 -12.49 -7.30 -4.17
N LYS A 166 -13.44 -7.72 -3.34
CA LYS A 166 -13.80 -6.99 -2.12
C LYS A 166 -12.63 -6.93 -1.14
N ASP A 167 -11.95 -8.05 -0.92
CA ASP A 167 -10.72 -8.12 -0.10
C ASP A 167 -9.60 -7.26 -0.68
N LEU A 168 -9.42 -7.28 -2.00
CA LEU A 168 -8.39 -6.49 -2.67
C LEU A 168 -8.63 -4.98 -2.50
N VAL A 169 -9.87 -4.53 -2.68
CA VAL A 169 -10.25 -3.12 -2.48
C VAL A 169 -10.02 -2.69 -1.03
N GLN A 170 -10.34 -3.56 -0.06
CA GLN A 170 -10.07 -3.28 1.35
C GLN A 170 -8.56 -3.11 1.61
N LYS A 171 -7.73 -4.03 1.08
CA LYS A 171 -6.27 -3.93 1.23
C LYS A 171 -5.67 -2.69 0.55
N ILE A 172 -6.20 -2.28 -0.61
CA ILE A 172 -5.75 -1.06 -1.29
C ILE A 172 -6.01 0.17 -0.42
N ASN A 173 -7.19 0.26 0.21
CA ASN A 173 -7.54 1.38 1.10
C ASN A 173 -6.68 1.39 2.37
N GLU A 174 -6.39 0.22 2.95
CA GLU A 174 -5.45 0.08 4.08
C GLU A 174 -4.05 0.59 3.69
N LEU A 175 -3.51 0.15 2.55
CA LEU A 175 -2.20 0.58 2.05
C LEU A 175 -2.15 2.08 1.73
N ALA A 176 -3.21 2.64 1.15
CA ALA A 176 -3.28 4.07 0.88
C ALA A 176 -3.23 4.88 2.18
N THR A 177 -3.97 4.45 3.21
CA THR A 177 -3.97 5.09 4.53
C THR A 177 -2.59 5.03 5.17
N ILE A 178 -1.90 3.89 5.08
CA ILE A 178 -0.53 3.73 5.60
C ILE A 178 0.42 4.70 4.88
N ASN A 179 0.35 4.77 3.54
CA ASN A 179 1.24 5.61 2.75
C ASN A 179 1.04 7.11 3.03
N GLU A 180 -0.20 7.56 3.24
CA GLU A 180 -0.49 8.94 3.65
C GLU A 180 0.15 9.26 5.00
N ILE A 181 -0.03 8.40 6.01
CA ILE A 181 0.54 8.54 7.34
C ILE A 181 2.08 8.53 7.26
N SER A 182 2.66 7.61 6.51
CA SER A 182 4.12 7.52 6.30
C SER A 182 4.70 8.79 5.68
N LYS A 183 4.03 9.37 4.68
CA LYS A 183 4.51 10.62 4.04
C LYS A 183 4.45 11.81 4.98
N ALA A 184 3.37 11.95 5.74
CA ALA A 184 3.23 13.06 6.68
C ALA A 184 4.28 13.01 7.80
N ILE A 185 4.60 11.80 8.27
CA ILE A 185 5.50 11.57 9.39
C ILE A 185 6.97 11.63 8.96
N THR A 186 7.35 11.06 7.81
CA THR A 186 8.78 10.96 7.41
C THR A 186 9.41 12.27 6.95
N SER A 187 8.63 13.31 6.66
CA SER A 187 9.15 14.64 6.27
C SER A 187 9.55 15.53 7.45
N VAL A 188 9.22 15.14 8.69
CA VAL A 188 9.48 15.93 9.89
C VAL A 188 10.73 15.38 10.58
N LEU A 189 11.76 16.23 10.72
CA LEU A 189 13.03 15.87 11.36
C LEU A 189 13.06 16.24 12.85
N ASP A 190 12.27 17.23 13.27
CA ASP A 190 12.14 17.61 14.67
C ASP A 190 11.31 16.56 15.44
N MET A 191 11.88 16.03 16.52
CA MET A 191 11.28 14.92 17.25
C MET A 191 9.96 15.30 17.94
N ASP A 192 9.84 16.52 18.46
CA ASP A 192 8.64 16.96 19.17
C ASP A 192 7.49 17.22 18.19
N GLU A 193 7.78 17.87 17.05
CA GLU A 193 6.82 18.06 15.97
C GLU A 193 6.35 16.71 15.41
N LEU A 194 7.29 15.79 15.19
CA LEU A 194 7.03 14.44 14.70
C LEU A 194 6.04 13.71 15.62
N LEU A 195 6.37 13.60 16.91
CA LEU A 195 5.55 12.89 17.90
C LEU A 195 4.14 13.49 18.01
N ASN A 196 4.01 14.82 17.98
CA ASN A 196 2.72 15.49 18.03
C ASN A 196 1.88 15.25 16.77
N LEU A 197 2.51 15.29 15.59
CA LEU A 197 1.85 14.95 14.33
C LEU A 197 1.38 13.49 14.32
N CYS A 198 2.22 12.56 14.78
CA CYS A 198 1.85 11.15 14.89
C CYS A 198 0.60 10.95 15.76
N LEU A 199 0.54 11.59 16.94
CA LEU A 199 -0.61 11.50 17.81
C LEU A 199 -1.88 12.11 17.19
N LYS A 200 -1.74 13.19 16.42
CA LYS A 200 -2.85 13.80 15.68
C LYS A 200 -3.45 12.80 14.68
N GLU A 201 -2.60 12.19 13.83
CA GLU A 201 -3.03 11.20 12.84
C GLU A 201 -3.71 9.99 13.51
N ILE A 202 -3.13 9.48 14.60
CA ILE A 202 -3.71 8.38 15.38
C ILE A 202 -5.10 8.75 15.90
N ASN A 203 -5.25 9.94 16.49
CA ASN A 203 -6.53 10.40 17.03
C ASN A 203 -7.58 10.59 15.94
N GLU A 204 -7.19 11.10 14.77
CA GLU A 204 -8.10 11.28 13.64
C GLU A 204 -8.57 9.97 13.04
N LYS A 205 -7.70 8.96 12.91
CA LYS A 205 -8.03 7.66 12.29
C LYS A 205 -8.72 6.71 13.26
N LEU A 206 -8.25 6.58 14.50
CA LEU A 206 -8.84 5.69 15.51
C LEU A 206 -9.98 6.34 16.32
N LYS A 207 -10.22 7.64 16.16
CA LYS A 207 -11.27 8.40 16.86
C LYS A 207 -11.21 8.18 18.37
N VAL A 208 -10.06 8.46 18.99
CA VAL A 208 -9.83 8.24 20.43
C VAL A 208 -9.86 9.54 21.23
N LYS A 209 -10.19 9.44 22.52
CA LYS A 209 -10.30 10.60 23.43
C LYS A 209 -8.95 11.07 23.96
N HIS A 210 -7.99 10.15 24.07
CA HIS A 210 -6.67 10.45 24.59
C HIS A 210 -5.63 9.50 24.02
N SER A 211 -4.44 10.03 23.77
CA SER A 211 -3.29 9.25 23.31
C SER A 211 -1.99 9.83 23.85
N SER A 212 -0.98 8.97 23.96
CA SER A 212 0.35 9.35 24.45
C SER A 212 1.43 8.49 23.82
N ILE A 213 2.62 9.06 23.61
CA ILE A 213 3.83 8.31 23.27
C ILE A 213 4.79 8.39 24.45
N MET A 214 5.26 7.22 24.87
CA MET A 214 6.31 7.09 25.87
C MET A 214 7.57 6.56 25.20
N LEU A 215 8.69 7.26 25.31
CA LEU A 215 9.98 6.78 24.80
C LEU A 215 10.83 6.19 25.92
N VAL A 216 11.62 5.18 25.59
CA VAL A 216 12.61 4.60 26.50
C VAL A 216 13.78 5.57 26.60
N ASP A 217 14.09 6.01 27.82
CA ASP A 217 15.36 6.66 28.12
C ASP A 217 16.36 5.60 28.60
N GLU A 218 17.36 5.33 27.76
CA GLU A 218 18.39 4.33 28.05
C GLU A 218 19.28 4.73 29.24
N LYS A 219 19.39 6.02 29.57
CA LYS A 219 20.24 6.49 30.68
C LYS A 219 19.60 6.23 32.04
N SER A 220 18.31 6.54 32.18
CA SER A 220 17.56 6.35 33.41
C SER A 220 16.89 4.96 33.50
N ASN A 221 16.80 4.23 32.39
CA ASN A 221 16.05 2.98 32.26
C ASN A 221 14.57 3.15 32.63
N GLU A 222 14.00 4.29 32.23
CA GLU A 222 12.60 4.68 32.45
C GLU A 222 11.90 4.98 31.12
N LEU A 223 10.57 4.90 31.14
CA LEU A 223 9.70 5.41 30.08
C LEU A 223 9.31 6.84 30.41
N ILE A 224 9.51 7.75 29.46
CA ILE A 224 9.17 9.17 29.59
C ILE A 224 8.03 9.49 28.63
N VAL A 225 6.96 10.11 29.13
CA VAL A 225 5.89 10.63 28.27
C VAL A 225 6.42 11.83 27.49
N LYS A 226 6.71 11.63 26.20
CA LYS A 226 7.29 12.64 25.31
C LYS A 226 6.25 13.43 24.53
N ALA A 227 5.11 12.81 24.25
CA ALA A 227 3.98 13.51 23.65
C ALA A 227 2.66 12.98 24.19
N CYS A 228 1.65 13.84 24.22
CA CYS A 228 0.29 13.48 24.57
C CYS A 228 -0.73 14.36 23.85
N GLN A 229 -1.94 13.86 23.68
CA GLN A 229 -3.07 14.63 23.18
C GLN A 229 -4.37 14.28 23.91
N GLY A 230 -5.27 15.25 24.01
CA GLY A 230 -6.54 15.13 24.72
C GLY A 230 -6.49 15.70 26.15
N HIS A 231 -7.64 15.71 26.81
CA HIS A 231 -7.90 16.43 28.07
C HIS A 231 -7.01 16.09 29.28
N ARG A 232 -6.16 15.05 29.20
CA ARG A 232 -5.24 14.62 30.27
C ARG A 232 -3.78 15.00 30.03
N CYS A 233 -3.48 15.67 28.91
CA CYS A 233 -2.10 15.85 28.45
C CYS A 233 -1.23 16.69 29.42
N GLU A 234 -1.73 17.84 29.89
CA GLU A 234 -1.01 18.72 30.81
C GLU A 234 -0.59 18.03 32.13
N GLN A 235 -1.29 16.97 32.51
CA GLN A 235 -1.03 16.25 33.76
C GLN A 235 0.03 15.15 33.62
N ILE A 236 0.39 14.74 32.40
CA ILE A 236 1.21 13.55 32.16
C ILE A 236 2.48 13.82 31.35
N LEU A 237 2.54 14.91 30.59
CA LEU A 237 3.72 15.24 29.78
C LEU A 237 4.97 15.35 30.68
N GLY A 238 6.06 14.70 30.25
CA GLY A 238 7.32 14.68 30.99
C GLY A 238 7.36 13.74 32.21
N LYS A 239 6.24 13.12 32.62
CA LYS A 239 6.26 12.13 33.70
C LYS A 239 7.02 10.87 33.27
N THR A 240 7.73 10.29 34.24
CA THR A 240 8.48 9.06 34.05
C THR A 240 7.84 7.88 34.77
N GLN A 241 8.12 6.68 34.27
CA GLN A 241 7.67 5.41 34.83
C GLN A 241 8.76 4.37 34.62
N LYS A 242 9.00 3.50 35.60
CA LYS A 242 9.96 2.41 35.44
C LYS A 242 9.52 1.44 34.35
N ILE A 243 10.47 0.95 33.55
CA ILE A 243 10.21 0.01 32.44
C ILE A 243 9.56 -1.30 32.90
N ALA A 244 9.73 -1.72 34.16
CA ALA A 244 9.13 -2.95 34.65
C ALA A 244 7.66 -2.80 35.12
N GLU A 245 7.14 -1.57 35.20
CA GLU A 245 5.86 -1.28 35.84
C GLU A 245 4.72 -1.11 34.82
N GLY A 246 3.49 -1.36 35.27
CA GLY A 246 2.26 -1.03 34.54
C GLY A 246 2.04 -1.77 33.22
N VAL A 247 1.17 -1.20 32.37
CA VAL A 247 0.90 -1.75 31.01
C VAL A 247 2.09 -1.53 30.11
N ALA A 248 2.56 -0.27 30.04
CA ALA A 248 3.60 0.16 29.12
C ALA A 248 4.88 -0.68 29.31
N GLY A 249 5.24 -0.96 30.56
CA GLY A 249 6.38 -1.81 30.86
C GLY A 249 6.24 -3.27 30.39
N ARG A 250 5.04 -3.85 30.51
CA ARG A 250 4.75 -5.19 29.96
C ARG A 250 4.86 -5.22 28.44
N VAL A 251 4.35 -4.19 27.76
CA VAL A 251 4.49 -4.05 26.30
C VAL A 251 5.95 -3.91 25.89
N VAL A 252 6.75 -3.13 26.61
CA VAL A 252 8.20 -3.00 26.37
C VAL A 252 8.91 -4.34 26.53
N LYS A 253 8.59 -5.08 27.59
CA LYS A 253 9.20 -6.38 27.90
C LYS A 253 8.87 -7.43 26.85
N ASP A 254 7.59 -7.59 26.53
CA ASP A 254 7.10 -8.68 25.68
C ASP A 254 7.12 -8.31 24.19
N LYS A 255 7.27 -7.02 23.86
CA LYS A 255 7.21 -6.46 22.50
C LYS A 255 5.95 -6.81 21.73
N ASN A 256 4.86 -7.07 22.47
CA ASN A 256 3.55 -7.39 21.94
C ASN A 256 2.53 -6.35 22.39
N PRO A 257 1.54 -6.02 21.56
CA PRO A 257 0.50 -5.08 21.94
C PRO A 257 -0.39 -5.69 23.05
N ILE A 258 -0.91 -4.81 23.91
CA ILE A 258 -1.88 -5.17 24.93
C ILE A 258 -3.20 -4.44 24.61
N LEU A 259 -4.24 -5.22 24.33
CA LEU A 259 -5.62 -4.78 24.24
C LEU A 259 -6.33 -5.01 25.58
N VAL A 260 -7.01 -3.99 26.07
CA VAL A 260 -7.93 -4.08 27.20
C VAL A 260 -9.28 -3.54 26.79
N ARG A 261 -10.26 -4.44 26.71
CA ARG A 261 -11.63 -4.12 26.29
C ARG A 261 -12.44 -3.47 27.40
N ASP A 262 -12.19 -3.90 28.63
CA ASP A 262 -12.80 -3.38 29.85
C ASP A 262 -11.81 -3.53 31.00
N ILE A 263 -11.26 -2.41 31.46
CA ILE A 263 -10.25 -2.39 32.51
C ILE A 263 -10.81 -2.81 33.88
N GLU A 264 -12.11 -2.67 34.12
CA GLU A 264 -12.71 -3.05 35.41
C GLU A 264 -12.78 -4.57 35.59
N ASN A 265 -12.85 -5.30 34.48
CA ASN A 265 -13.03 -6.75 34.45
C ASN A 265 -11.76 -7.50 33.97
N ASP A 266 -10.67 -6.80 33.69
CA ASP A 266 -9.44 -7.42 33.20
C ASP A 266 -8.52 -7.83 34.36
N ILE A 267 -8.33 -9.14 34.50
CA ILE A 267 -7.54 -9.77 35.58
C ILE A 267 -6.08 -9.28 35.68
N ARG A 268 -5.55 -8.64 34.62
CA ARG A 268 -4.17 -8.12 34.60
C ARG A 268 -4.03 -6.78 35.33
N PHE A 269 -5.13 -6.21 35.82
CA PHE A 269 -5.22 -4.91 36.48
C PHE A 269 -6.02 -5.00 37.78
N SER A 270 -5.45 -4.56 38.90
CA SER A 270 -6.18 -4.51 40.16
C SER A 270 -6.88 -3.15 40.34
N ARG A 271 -8.14 -3.15 40.82
CA ARG A 271 -8.87 -1.92 41.23
C ARG A 271 -8.09 -1.08 42.25
N SER A 272 -7.22 -1.70 43.05
CA SER A 272 -6.40 -1.04 44.06
C SER A 272 -5.23 -0.22 43.50
N GLU A 273 -4.82 -0.45 42.26
CA GLU A 273 -3.70 0.28 41.65
C GLU A 273 -4.09 1.71 41.20
N ARG A 274 -5.39 2.06 41.17
CA ARG A 274 -5.87 3.33 40.58
C ARG A 274 -7.16 3.89 41.20
N PRO A 275 -7.10 4.68 42.29
CA PRO A 275 -8.25 5.43 42.76
C PRO A 275 -8.59 6.54 41.75
N GLY A 276 -9.76 6.48 41.11
CA GLY A 276 -10.31 7.59 40.29
C GLY A 276 -10.11 7.53 38.77
N TYR A 277 -9.57 6.44 38.21
CA TYR A 277 -9.50 6.27 36.75
C TYR A 277 -10.87 5.91 36.16
N LYS A 278 -11.44 6.77 35.29
CA LYS A 278 -12.68 6.51 34.53
C LYS A 278 -12.43 5.91 33.12
N THR A 279 -11.27 5.30 32.91
CA THR A 279 -10.94 4.67 31.62
C THR A 279 -11.75 3.39 31.46
N LYS A 280 -12.37 3.15 30.30
CA LYS A 280 -13.08 1.89 30.02
C LYS A 280 -12.21 0.93 29.22
N SER A 281 -11.65 1.39 28.10
CA SER A 281 -10.85 0.57 27.19
C SER A 281 -9.56 1.27 26.80
N PHE A 282 -8.49 0.51 26.56
CA PHE A 282 -7.23 1.06 26.10
C PHE A 282 -6.47 0.04 25.22
N VAL A 283 -5.61 0.56 24.35
CA VAL A 283 -4.59 -0.23 23.64
C VAL A 283 -3.22 0.38 23.90
N SER A 284 -2.24 -0.47 24.15
CA SER A 284 -0.83 -0.10 24.22
C SER A 284 -0.07 -0.92 23.19
N ALA A 285 0.62 -0.25 22.26
CA ALA A 285 1.35 -0.87 21.17
C ALA A 285 2.85 -0.51 21.26
N PRO A 286 3.76 -1.45 20.96
CA PRO A 286 5.18 -1.21 21.07
C PRO A 286 5.71 -0.41 19.86
N LEU A 287 6.64 0.50 20.11
CA LEU A 287 7.47 1.14 19.09
C LEU A 287 8.76 0.33 18.93
N VAL A 288 8.83 -0.53 17.92
CA VAL A 288 9.95 -1.44 17.70
C VAL A 288 10.55 -1.17 16.35
N LEU A 289 11.88 -1.06 16.32
CA LEU A 289 12.66 -1.11 15.09
C LEU A 289 13.62 -2.28 15.17
N GLU A 290 13.49 -3.22 14.22
CA GLU A 290 14.17 -4.52 14.23
C GLU A 290 14.01 -5.27 15.56
N LYS A 291 15.03 -5.25 16.42
CA LYS A 291 15.02 -5.87 17.76
C LYS A 291 15.03 -4.86 18.90
N ARG A 292 15.17 -3.56 18.62
CA ARG A 292 15.26 -2.51 19.64
C ARG A 292 13.87 -1.95 19.94
N ILE A 293 13.54 -1.86 21.22
CA ILE A 293 12.32 -1.19 21.69
C ILE A 293 12.65 0.29 21.90
N LEU A 294 11.95 1.16 21.18
CA LEU A 294 12.10 2.62 21.26
C LEU A 294 11.14 3.23 22.28
N GLY A 295 9.99 2.58 22.51
CA GLY A 295 8.93 3.13 23.34
C GLY A 295 7.60 2.39 23.18
N VAL A 296 6.51 3.06 23.58
CA VAL A 296 5.14 2.59 23.39
C VAL A 296 4.21 3.73 22.98
N ILE A 297 3.18 3.39 22.21
CA ILE A 297 2.03 4.25 21.95
C ILE A 297 0.86 3.74 22.77
N ASN A 298 0.19 4.63 23.50
CA ASN A 298 -1.02 4.33 24.24
C ASN A 298 -2.19 5.11 23.67
N VAL A 299 -3.33 4.45 23.47
CA VAL A 299 -4.61 5.07 23.13
C VAL A 299 -5.66 4.65 24.12
N ILE A 300 -6.52 5.60 24.51
CA ILE A 300 -7.49 5.43 25.58
C ILE A 300 -8.85 5.92 25.11
N ASP A 301 -9.86 5.07 25.32
CA ASP A 301 -11.28 5.26 25.06
C ASP A 301 -11.62 5.83 23.67
N LYS A 302 -12.41 5.08 22.89
CA LYS A 302 -12.99 5.64 21.67
C LYS A 302 -13.95 6.79 21.99
N ILE A 303 -14.01 7.78 21.09
CA ILE A 303 -14.98 8.87 21.15
C ILE A 303 -16.41 8.32 21.11
N SER A 304 -16.66 7.26 20.33
CA SER A 304 -17.95 6.56 20.26
C SER A 304 -18.38 5.93 21.59
N GLY A 305 -17.43 5.65 22.49
CA GLY A 305 -17.68 4.93 23.75
C GLY A 305 -17.63 3.40 23.63
N GLU A 306 -17.43 2.87 22.43
CA GLU A 306 -17.20 1.44 22.20
C GLU A 306 -15.80 0.99 22.69
N SER A 307 -15.68 -0.29 23.04
CA SER A 307 -14.39 -0.90 23.34
C SER A 307 -13.56 -1.12 22.08
N PHE A 308 -12.23 -1.05 22.21
CA PHE A 308 -11.31 -1.43 21.15
C PHE A 308 -11.42 -2.92 20.76
N CYS A 309 -11.11 -3.24 19.51
CA CYS A 309 -11.06 -4.58 18.96
C CYS A 309 -9.73 -4.86 18.23
N GLU A 310 -9.56 -6.09 17.75
CA GLU A 310 -8.35 -6.55 17.02
C GLU A 310 -8.00 -5.66 15.82
N THR A 311 -9.00 -5.19 15.06
CA THR A 311 -8.75 -4.31 13.91
C THR A 311 -8.13 -2.97 14.33
N ASP A 312 -8.51 -2.43 15.49
CA ASP A 312 -7.89 -1.21 16.03
C ASP A 312 -6.44 -1.46 16.44
N VAL A 313 -6.16 -2.61 17.05
CA VAL A 313 -4.81 -3.01 17.46
C VAL A 313 -3.90 -3.15 16.24
N ASN A 314 -4.38 -3.82 15.18
CA ASN A 314 -3.63 -3.99 13.94
C ASN A 314 -3.31 -2.66 13.28
N LEU A 315 -4.29 -1.75 13.22
CA LEU A 315 -4.08 -0.40 12.69
C LEU A 315 -3.06 0.39 13.54
N LEU A 316 -3.19 0.35 14.87
CA LEU A 316 -2.26 1.05 15.78
C LEU A 316 -0.83 0.49 15.66
N CYS A 317 -0.66 -0.84 15.59
CA CYS A 317 0.65 -1.47 15.42
C CYS A 317 1.29 -1.10 14.06
N THR A 318 0.47 -1.01 13.02
CA THR A 318 0.94 -0.57 11.70
C THR A 318 1.46 0.85 11.74
N ILE A 319 0.71 1.76 12.38
CA ILE A 319 1.16 3.14 12.59
C ILE A 319 2.41 3.17 13.47
N ALA A 320 2.44 2.40 14.56
CA ALA A 320 3.58 2.31 15.47
C ALA A 320 4.87 1.87 14.74
N GLY A 321 4.78 0.95 13.78
CA GLY A 321 5.92 0.58 12.94
C GLY A 321 6.47 1.75 12.11
N GLN A 322 5.59 2.54 11.49
CA GLN A 322 5.99 3.72 10.72
C GLN A 322 6.59 4.82 11.61
N VAL A 323 5.98 5.05 12.77
CA VAL A 323 6.48 5.99 13.78
C VAL A 323 7.86 5.55 14.28
N SER A 324 8.09 4.25 14.48
CA SER A 324 9.39 3.72 14.91
C SER A 324 10.51 4.02 13.91
N ILE A 325 10.23 3.90 12.61
CA ILE A 325 11.17 4.23 11.54
C ILE A 325 11.49 5.73 11.55
N ALA A 326 10.46 6.57 11.61
CA ALA A 326 10.64 8.02 11.59
C ALA A 326 11.36 8.54 12.83
N LEU A 327 11.08 7.98 14.01
CA LEU A 327 11.77 8.32 15.25
C LEU A 327 13.26 8.00 15.19
N GLU A 328 13.63 6.84 14.64
CA GLU A 328 15.04 6.50 14.48
C GLU A 328 15.71 7.42 13.45
N ASN A 329 15.03 7.78 12.37
CA ASN A 329 15.56 8.73 11.39
C ASN A 329 15.80 10.12 12.02
N ALA A 330 14.84 10.65 12.78
CA ALA A 330 14.99 11.92 13.51
C ALA A 330 16.16 11.85 14.49
N ARG A 331 16.25 10.78 15.29
CA ARG A 331 17.35 10.55 16.24
C ARG A 331 18.72 10.46 15.54
N LEU A 332 18.80 9.77 14.41
CA LEU A 332 20.03 9.66 13.63
C LEU A 332 20.44 11.01 13.04
N TYR A 333 19.47 11.82 12.62
CA TYR A 333 19.73 13.17 12.12
C TYR A 333 20.24 14.09 13.22
N GLU A 334 19.59 14.13 14.38
CA GLU A 334 20.06 14.88 15.56
C GLU A 334 21.48 14.46 15.98
N ALA A 335 21.74 13.15 16.03
CA ALA A 335 23.07 12.63 16.36
C ALA A 335 24.12 13.00 15.30
N LEU A 336 23.74 13.07 14.02
CA LEU A 336 24.63 13.51 12.94
C LEU A 336 24.96 15.00 13.08
N GLU A 337 23.95 15.85 13.35
CA GLU A 337 24.16 17.27 13.61
C GLU A 337 25.07 17.51 14.82
N GLU A 338 24.80 16.83 15.94
CA GLU A 338 25.61 16.94 17.16
C GLU A 338 27.07 16.51 16.92
N ASN A 339 27.29 15.41 16.21
CA ASN A 339 28.64 14.94 15.86
C ASN A 339 29.37 15.89 14.91
N CYS A 340 28.66 16.44 13.92
CA CYS A 340 29.21 17.45 13.02
C CYS A 340 29.63 18.70 13.81
N PHE A 341 28.74 19.19 14.69
CA PHE A 341 29.03 20.32 15.56
C PHE A 341 30.26 20.08 16.43
N ASN A 342 30.33 18.92 17.11
CA ASN A 342 31.47 18.56 17.95
C ASN A 342 32.79 18.46 17.17
N THR A 343 32.73 18.03 15.90
CA THR A 343 33.90 17.98 15.01
C THR A 343 34.37 19.40 14.67
N VAL A 344 33.46 20.28 14.26
CA VAL A 344 33.78 21.69 13.95
C VAL A 344 34.31 22.41 15.19
N LYS A 345 33.68 22.18 16.36
CA LYS A 345 34.15 22.70 17.65
C LYS A 345 35.58 22.24 17.97
N SER A 346 35.91 20.97 17.71
CA SER A 346 37.27 20.44 17.95
C SER A 346 38.31 21.06 17.00
N LEU A 347 37.93 21.35 15.75
CA LEU A 347 38.78 22.07 14.81
C LEU A 347 38.99 23.53 15.23
N ALA A 348 37.93 24.20 15.69
CA ALA A 348 38.02 25.56 16.23
C ALA A 348 38.93 25.62 17.46
N ALA A 349 38.78 24.66 18.40
CA ALA A 349 39.67 24.56 19.55
C ALA A 349 41.13 24.29 19.16
N SER A 350 41.37 23.55 18.08
CA SER A 350 42.72 23.31 17.54
C SER A 350 43.31 24.57 16.91
N LEU A 351 42.49 25.39 16.25
CA LEU A 351 42.89 26.71 15.76
C LEU A 351 43.26 27.65 16.92
N ASP A 352 42.44 27.65 17.97
CA ASP A 352 42.69 28.42 19.19
C ASP A 352 43.98 28.01 19.93
N ALA A 353 44.36 26.73 19.83
CA ALA A 353 45.62 26.26 20.39
C ALA A 353 46.85 26.65 19.56
N LYS A 354 46.69 26.93 18.26
CA LYS A 354 47.77 27.38 17.37
C LYS A 354 48.06 28.87 17.49
N ASP A 355 47.04 29.65 17.83
CA ASP A 355 47.24 31.03 18.26
C ASP A 355 47.76 31.01 19.71
N ARG A 356 48.94 31.60 19.95
CA ARG A 356 49.58 31.59 21.27
C ARG A 356 48.70 32.16 22.39
N TYR A 357 47.65 32.91 22.05
CA TYR A 357 46.88 33.73 22.99
C TYR A 357 45.40 33.37 23.10
N THR A 358 44.84 32.51 22.23
CA THR A 358 43.40 32.20 22.23
C THR A 358 43.04 30.84 22.83
N SER A 359 43.97 30.17 23.51
CA SER A 359 43.67 28.91 24.19
C SER A 359 42.51 29.06 25.21
N GLY A 360 41.40 28.37 24.93
CA GLY A 360 40.17 28.43 25.72
C GLY A 360 39.39 29.74 25.60
N HIS A 361 39.79 30.66 24.71
CA HIS A 361 39.13 31.96 24.48
C HIS A 361 37.69 31.78 24.01
N SER A 362 37.48 31.04 22.92
CA SER A 362 36.14 30.84 22.35
C SER A 362 35.15 30.22 23.35
N GLN A 363 35.65 29.36 24.26
CA GLN A 363 34.86 28.77 25.33
C GLN A 363 34.45 29.82 26.38
N ARG A 364 35.36 30.71 26.82
CA ARG A 364 35.06 31.80 27.76
C ARG A 364 34.12 32.84 27.14
N VAL A 365 34.35 33.21 25.87
CA VAL A 365 33.46 34.12 25.13
C VAL A 365 32.06 33.53 25.06
N SER A 366 31.93 32.23 24.79
CA SER A 366 30.65 31.54 24.83
C SER A 366 29.99 31.61 26.20
N GLU A 367 30.74 31.38 27.29
CA GLU A 367 30.20 31.44 28.65
C GLU A 367 29.68 32.83 29.00
N TYR A 368 30.46 33.88 28.72
CA TYR A 368 30.04 35.27 28.94
C TYR A 368 28.83 35.64 28.07
N SER A 369 28.82 35.21 26.81
CA SER A 369 27.69 35.43 25.89
C SER A 369 26.40 34.79 26.42
N SER A 370 26.47 33.56 26.94
CA SER A 370 25.32 32.89 27.55
C SER A 370 24.79 33.63 28.77
N ILE A 371 25.67 34.11 29.66
CA ILE A 371 25.29 34.88 30.85
C ILE A 371 24.53 36.16 30.46
N ILE A 372 25.04 36.90 29.46
CA ILE A 372 24.37 38.11 28.98
C ILE A 372 23.01 37.76 28.39
N ALA A 373 22.96 36.73 27.55
CA ALA A 373 21.73 36.31 26.88
C ALA A 373 20.64 35.89 27.88
N ASP A 374 21.01 35.24 28.99
CA ASP A 374 20.07 34.88 30.05
C ASP A 374 19.50 36.10 30.76
N ILE A 375 20.33 37.10 31.09
CA ILE A 375 19.89 38.36 31.70
C ILE A 375 18.93 39.12 30.76
N MET A 376 19.22 39.10 29.46
CA MET A 376 18.42 39.77 28.44
C MET A 376 17.17 38.99 28.01
N GLY A 377 16.92 37.80 28.57
CA GLY A 377 15.72 37.00 28.27
C GLY A 377 15.70 36.40 26.86
N VAL A 378 16.87 36.11 26.28
CA VAL A 378 16.99 35.49 24.96
C VAL A 378 16.37 34.08 24.98
N SER A 379 15.64 33.73 23.93
CA SER A 379 14.99 32.42 23.80
C SER A 379 16.00 31.27 23.78
N ALA A 380 15.57 30.06 24.16
CA ALA A 380 16.43 28.87 24.15
C ALA A 380 17.07 28.61 22.77
N LYS A 381 16.30 28.79 21.70
CA LYS A 381 16.80 28.69 20.32
C LYS A 381 17.89 29.74 20.05
N GLY A 382 17.63 31.01 20.40
CA GLY A 382 18.60 32.09 20.22
C GLY A 382 19.90 31.89 21.01
N ARG A 383 19.82 31.34 22.22
CA ARG A 383 21.01 30.98 23.01
C ARG A 383 21.83 29.86 22.37
N ASN A 384 21.19 28.87 21.76
CA ASN A 384 21.89 27.79 21.06
C ASN A 384 22.63 28.33 19.83
N THR A 385 21.96 29.19 19.04
CA THR A 385 22.58 29.90 17.91
C THR A 385 23.77 30.75 18.36
N LEU A 386 23.65 31.46 19.48
CA LEU A 386 24.73 32.27 20.06
C LEU A 386 25.90 31.41 20.56
N LEU A 387 25.63 30.28 21.21
CA LEU A 387 26.64 29.30 21.63
C LEU A 387 27.47 28.82 20.44
N HIS A 388 26.82 28.41 19.35
CA HIS A 388 27.51 27.98 18.14
C HIS A 388 28.33 29.11 17.52
N ALA A 389 27.77 30.31 17.44
CA ALA A 389 28.48 31.47 16.91
C ALA A 389 29.71 31.83 17.76
N ALA A 390 29.56 31.91 19.08
CA ALA A 390 30.66 32.28 19.99
C ALA A 390 31.80 31.26 19.98
N LEU A 391 31.50 29.96 19.87
CA LEU A 391 32.54 28.94 19.77
C LEU A 391 33.31 28.95 18.44
N LEU A 392 32.72 29.52 17.38
CA LEU A 392 33.22 29.43 16.02
C LEU A 392 33.54 30.80 15.40
N HIS A 393 33.38 31.91 16.12
CA HIS A 393 33.48 33.26 15.57
C HIS A 393 34.83 33.54 14.89
N ASP A 394 35.88 32.94 15.43
CA ASP A 394 37.25 33.07 14.96
C ASP A 394 37.70 32.00 13.95
N ILE A 395 36.83 31.07 13.53
CA ILE A 395 37.19 29.95 12.64
C ILE A 395 37.81 30.41 11.32
N GLY A 396 37.45 31.61 10.86
CA GLY A 396 38.00 32.22 9.64
C GLY A 396 39.49 32.55 9.71
N LYS A 397 40.09 32.58 10.92
CA LYS A 397 41.54 32.81 11.07
C LYS A 397 42.38 31.67 10.48
N ILE A 398 41.78 30.51 10.19
CA ILE A 398 42.46 29.38 9.52
C ILE A 398 43.09 29.76 8.16
N GLY A 399 42.52 30.78 7.49
CA GLY A 399 43.03 31.28 6.21
C GLY A 399 44.18 32.29 6.34
N ILE A 400 44.58 32.67 7.56
CA ILE A 400 45.57 33.70 7.82
C ILE A 400 46.92 33.05 8.15
N SER A 401 47.99 33.57 7.54
CA SER A 401 49.36 33.11 7.80
C SER A 401 49.74 33.24 9.29
N GLU A 402 50.37 32.20 9.85
CA GLU A 402 50.88 32.20 11.23
C GLU A 402 51.89 33.33 11.49
N LEU A 403 52.63 33.76 10.44
CA LEU A 403 53.56 34.88 10.54
C LEU A 403 52.84 36.21 10.82
N ILE A 404 51.62 36.38 10.32
CA ILE A 404 50.78 37.55 10.54
C ILE A 404 50.07 37.44 11.89
N LEU A 405 49.48 36.27 12.20
CA LEU A 405 48.76 36.05 13.46
C LEU A 405 49.68 36.20 14.70
N ASN A 406 50.90 35.66 14.63
CA ASN A 406 51.84 35.65 15.75
C ASN A 406 52.90 36.77 15.68
N LYS A 407 52.68 37.82 14.86
CA LYS A 407 53.68 38.89 14.65
C LYS A 407 54.00 39.62 15.98
N PRO A 408 55.29 39.73 16.36
CA PRO A 408 55.74 40.40 17.59
C PRO A 408 55.97 41.92 17.42
N ASP A 409 55.53 42.51 16.31
CA ASP A 409 55.39 43.97 16.15
C ASP A 409 53.98 44.34 15.64
N ARG A 410 53.65 45.65 15.56
CA ARG A 410 52.39 46.14 15.01
C ARG A 410 52.20 45.67 13.57
N LEU A 411 50.96 45.31 13.25
CA LEU A 411 50.54 44.95 11.90
C LEU A 411 50.52 46.20 11.01
N ASP A 412 50.96 46.05 9.77
CA ASP A 412 50.75 47.06 8.75
C ASP A 412 49.31 47.04 8.21
N GLU A 413 48.97 47.98 7.34
CA GLU A 413 47.60 48.11 6.81
C GLU A 413 47.18 46.90 5.97
N SER A 414 48.10 46.27 5.23
CA SER A 414 47.81 45.10 4.40
C SER A 414 47.60 43.85 5.25
N GLU A 415 48.46 43.64 6.25
CA GLU A 415 48.36 42.59 7.25
C GLU A 415 47.06 42.73 8.05
N PHE A 416 46.72 43.95 8.48
CA PHE A 416 45.48 44.19 9.23
C PHE A 416 44.23 43.98 8.38
N ASN A 417 44.25 44.37 7.10
CA ASN A 417 43.16 44.07 6.17
C ASN A 417 43.01 42.55 5.93
N THR A 418 44.10 41.80 5.97
CA THR A 418 44.07 40.33 5.91
C THR A 418 43.36 39.76 7.13
N ILE A 419 43.65 40.27 8.34
CA ILE A 419 42.93 39.86 9.55
C ILE A 419 41.45 40.20 9.48
N LYS A 420 41.08 41.40 9.01
CA LYS A 420 39.67 41.82 8.87
C LYS A 420 38.83 40.93 7.95
N SER A 421 39.46 40.08 7.14
CA SER A 421 38.76 39.15 6.26
C SER A 421 38.20 37.91 6.98
N HIS A 422 38.65 37.62 8.20
CA HIS A 422 38.26 36.38 8.90
C HIS A 422 36.76 36.24 9.18
N PRO A 423 35.95 37.29 9.47
CA PRO A 423 34.51 37.09 9.66
C PRO A 423 33.85 36.60 8.37
N THR A 424 34.24 37.18 7.23
CA THR A 424 33.74 36.76 5.90
C THR A 424 34.25 35.38 5.49
N THR A 425 35.46 35.01 5.91
CA THR A 425 36.04 33.70 5.64
C THR A 425 35.38 32.64 6.51
N GLY A 426 35.09 32.94 7.77
CA GLY A 426 34.37 32.06 8.69
C GLY A 426 32.95 31.77 8.19
N GLU A 427 32.24 32.78 7.71
CA GLU A 427 30.94 32.59 7.05
C GLU A 427 31.02 31.62 5.86
N LYS A 428 32.01 31.80 4.97
CA LYS A 428 32.22 30.94 3.79
C LYS A 428 32.61 29.51 4.15
N ILE A 429 33.40 29.32 5.19
CA ILE A 429 33.78 27.98 5.69
C ILE A 429 32.54 27.22 6.17
N LEU A 430 31.64 27.92 6.85
CA LEU A 430 30.42 27.33 7.41
C LEU A 430 29.24 27.32 6.43
N GLU A 431 29.36 27.98 5.28
CA GLU A 431 28.28 28.09 4.27
C GLU A 431 27.71 26.75 3.80
N PRO A 432 28.53 25.70 3.55
CA PRO A 432 28.01 24.39 3.14
C PRO A 432 27.20 23.65 4.21
N LEU A 433 27.18 24.14 5.46
CA LEU A 433 26.57 23.48 6.60
C LEU A 433 25.27 24.21 6.99
N ASP A 434 24.13 23.71 6.50
CA ASP A 434 22.82 24.34 6.69
C ASP A 434 22.46 24.59 8.17
N PHE A 435 22.85 23.69 9.07
CA PHE A 435 22.66 23.83 10.52
C PHE A 435 23.26 25.12 11.10
N PHE A 436 24.33 25.67 10.51
CA PHE A 436 24.95 26.92 10.98
C PHE A 436 24.35 28.18 10.34
N LYS A 437 23.31 28.08 9.50
CA LYS A 437 22.75 29.21 8.75
C LYS A 437 22.47 30.45 9.61
N GLU A 438 21.86 30.29 10.78
CA GLU A 438 21.59 31.41 11.69
C GLU A 438 22.87 31.94 12.36
N ALA A 439 23.78 31.04 12.75
CA ALA A 439 25.04 31.40 13.40
C ALA A 439 26.01 32.13 12.45
N ARG A 440 25.97 31.84 11.14
CA ARG A 440 26.83 32.46 10.11
C ARG A 440 26.73 33.98 10.11
N HIS A 441 25.52 34.52 10.19
CA HIS A 441 25.32 35.97 10.23
C HIS A 441 25.91 36.59 11.50
N LEU A 442 25.85 35.88 12.63
CA LEU A 442 26.45 36.34 13.87
C LEU A 442 27.97 36.36 13.78
N ILE A 443 28.56 35.29 13.23
CA ILE A 443 30.00 35.16 12.99
C ILE A 443 30.47 36.20 11.98
N ARG A 444 29.68 36.57 10.97
CA ARG A 444 30.08 37.62 10.04
C ARG A 444 30.12 38.99 10.72
N SER A 445 29.13 39.29 11.56
CA SER A 445 28.92 40.62 12.14
C SER A 445 29.55 40.84 13.51
N HIS A 446 30.34 39.90 14.05
CA HIS A 446 30.86 39.99 15.42
C HIS A 446 31.87 41.12 15.65
N HIS A 447 32.41 41.71 14.58
CA HIS A 447 33.27 42.89 14.61
C HIS A 447 32.59 44.17 14.10
N GLU A 448 31.26 44.14 13.95
CA GLU A 448 30.49 45.37 13.75
C GLU A 448 30.52 46.21 15.03
N SER A 449 30.41 47.53 14.84
CA SER A 449 30.49 48.52 15.92
C SER A 449 29.17 49.24 16.00
N PHE A 450 28.65 49.49 17.20
CA PHE A 450 27.35 50.13 17.39
C PHE A 450 27.23 51.48 16.63
N ASP A 451 28.33 52.21 16.48
CA ASP A 451 28.44 53.48 15.75
C ASP A 451 28.69 53.35 14.23
N GLY A 452 28.66 52.14 13.67
CA GLY A 452 28.85 51.88 12.23
C GLY A 452 30.30 51.90 11.74
N ARG A 453 31.29 52.02 12.63
CA ARG A 453 32.72 52.03 12.24
C ARG A 453 33.36 50.64 12.19
N GLY A 454 32.57 49.61 12.44
CA GLY A 454 33.00 48.21 12.44
C GLY A 454 33.22 47.65 11.04
N TYR A 455 33.36 46.33 10.96
CA TYR A 455 33.54 45.60 9.72
C TYR A 455 32.90 44.20 9.85
N PRO A 456 32.57 43.51 8.75
CA PRO A 456 32.86 43.82 7.35
C PRO A 456 31.86 44.74 6.63
N ASP A 457 30.62 44.81 7.10
CA ASP A 457 29.49 45.42 6.39
C ASP A 457 29.15 46.84 6.88
N ARG A 458 29.71 47.26 8.02
CA ARG A 458 29.52 48.59 8.64
C ARG A 458 28.08 48.80 9.11
N LEU A 459 27.49 47.75 9.68
CA LEU A 459 26.18 47.81 10.32
C LEU A 459 26.24 48.71 11.58
N SER A 460 25.12 49.32 11.94
CA SER A 460 25.06 50.25 13.09
C SER A 460 23.76 50.09 13.87
N GLY A 461 23.79 50.39 15.17
CA GLY A 461 22.60 50.40 16.03
C GLY A 461 21.78 49.11 15.96
N GLU A 462 20.54 49.24 15.50
CA GLU A 462 19.57 48.14 15.38
C GLU A 462 19.80 47.23 14.16
N ASP A 463 20.61 47.66 13.20
CA ASP A 463 20.94 46.82 12.03
C ASP A 463 21.88 45.66 12.41
N ILE A 464 22.55 45.76 13.57
CA ILE A 464 23.39 44.68 14.11
C ILE A 464 22.51 43.71 14.90
N PRO A 465 22.50 42.41 14.57
CA PRO A 465 21.73 41.42 15.33
C PRO A 465 22.07 41.45 16.82
N LEU A 466 21.06 41.41 17.69
CA LEU A 466 21.25 41.43 19.14
C LEU A 466 22.27 40.39 19.62
N LEU A 467 22.21 39.17 19.09
CA LEU A 467 23.13 38.10 19.45
C LEU A 467 24.59 38.42 19.06
N SER A 468 24.82 39.13 17.95
CA SER A 468 26.15 39.64 17.59
C SER A 468 26.61 40.70 18.59
N LYS A 469 25.73 41.64 18.97
CA LYS A 469 26.03 42.69 19.97
C LYS A 469 26.46 42.09 21.31
N ILE A 470 25.77 41.03 21.75
CA ILE A 470 26.13 40.24 22.94
C ILE A 470 27.53 39.63 22.82
N MET A 471 27.80 38.94 21.71
CA MET A 471 29.08 38.28 21.46
C MET A 471 30.24 39.28 21.39
N THR A 472 30.05 40.44 20.75
CA THR A 472 31.07 41.50 20.66
C THR A 472 31.47 42.04 22.04
N VAL A 473 30.51 42.19 22.97
CA VAL A 473 30.81 42.61 24.35
C VAL A 473 31.58 41.51 25.10
N ALA A 474 31.16 40.24 24.95
CA ALA A 474 31.82 39.10 25.57
C ALA A 474 33.26 38.91 25.08
N ASP A 475 33.50 38.99 23.76
CA ASP A 475 34.82 38.92 23.14
C ASP A 475 35.73 40.05 23.62
N ALA A 476 35.25 41.30 23.55
CA ALA A 476 36.02 42.45 24.01
C ALA A 476 36.39 42.36 25.50
N PHE A 477 35.50 41.84 26.33
CA PHE A 477 35.79 41.60 27.74
C PHE A 477 36.88 40.56 27.92
N ASP A 478 36.74 39.35 27.33
CA ASP A 478 37.75 38.29 27.45
C ASP A 478 39.12 38.76 26.93
N ALA A 479 39.12 39.51 25.81
CA ALA A 479 40.29 40.13 25.22
C ALA A 479 41.01 41.12 26.16
N MET A 480 40.28 41.81 27.04
CA MET A 480 40.84 42.79 27.99
C MET A 480 41.46 42.15 29.23
N ILE A 481 40.87 41.04 29.70
CA ILE A 481 41.31 40.35 30.93
C ILE A 481 42.29 39.20 30.65
N SER A 482 42.48 38.83 29.38
CA SER A 482 43.46 37.83 28.97
C SER A 482 44.85 38.44 28.72
N GLU A 483 45.90 37.66 28.94
CA GLU A 483 47.29 38.07 28.70
C GLU A 483 47.59 38.18 27.19
N ARG A 484 48.18 39.30 26.75
CA ARG A 484 48.56 39.55 25.35
C ARG A 484 49.99 40.11 25.24
N THR A 485 50.65 39.89 24.10
CA THR A 485 52.07 40.21 23.83
C THR A 485 52.53 41.61 24.25
N TYR A 486 51.67 42.63 24.14
CA TYR A 486 52.01 44.03 24.42
C TYR A 486 51.20 44.64 25.56
N ARG A 487 50.40 43.84 26.27
CA ARG A 487 49.49 44.35 27.28
C ARG A 487 49.26 43.34 28.39
N PRO A 488 49.59 43.69 29.66
CA PRO A 488 49.20 42.86 30.78
C PRO A 488 47.66 42.79 30.88
N PRO A 489 47.11 41.69 31.42
CA PRO A 489 45.68 41.54 31.62
C PRO A 489 45.16 42.65 32.54
N ARG A 490 44.00 43.22 32.20
CA ARG A 490 43.32 44.20 33.05
C ARG A 490 42.58 43.50 34.19
N LYS A 491 42.44 44.18 35.33
CA LYS A 491 41.53 43.74 36.38
C LYS A 491 40.09 43.76 35.88
N THR A 492 39.25 42.86 36.39
CA THR A 492 37.86 42.72 35.96
C THR A 492 37.09 44.06 36.00
N MET A 493 37.26 44.85 37.06
CA MET A 493 36.61 46.16 37.20
C MET A 493 37.07 47.20 36.17
N GLU A 494 38.35 47.19 35.79
CA GLU A 494 38.89 48.11 34.78
C GLU A 494 38.36 47.76 33.38
N ALA A 495 38.22 46.47 33.08
CA ALA A 495 37.61 46.00 31.83
C ALA A 495 36.13 46.44 31.74
N ILE A 496 35.36 46.34 32.83
CA ILE A 496 33.96 46.82 32.87
C ILE A 496 33.90 48.34 32.69
N SER A 497 34.77 49.11 33.36
CA SER A 497 34.84 50.56 33.18
C SER A 497 35.15 50.94 31.73
N GLU A 498 36.00 50.17 31.04
CA GLU A 498 36.27 50.37 29.62
C GLU A 498 35.05 50.09 28.74
N LEU A 499 34.32 48.98 28.98
CA LEU A 499 33.08 48.68 28.26
C LEU A 499 32.07 49.83 28.42
N LYS A 500 31.89 50.34 29.64
CA LYS A 500 31.01 51.49 29.91
C LYS A 500 31.46 52.76 29.21
N ARG A 501 32.77 53.01 29.12
CA ARG A 501 33.34 54.17 28.41
C ARG A 501 33.09 54.09 26.90
N ALA A 502 33.09 52.88 26.35
CA ALA A 502 32.87 52.60 24.92
C ALA A 502 31.40 52.31 24.57
N SER A 503 30.50 52.31 25.56
CA SER A 503 29.04 52.19 25.39
C SER A 503 28.49 53.29 24.48
N GLY A 504 27.59 52.93 23.57
CA GLY A 504 27.02 53.82 22.56
C GLY A 504 27.98 54.20 21.42
N LYS A 505 29.22 53.68 21.45
CA LYS A 505 30.21 53.79 20.37
C LYS A 505 30.49 52.43 19.78
N GLN A 506 31.31 51.63 20.47
CA GLN A 506 31.66 50.29 20.02
C GLN A 506 30.59 49.28 20.43
N PHE A 507 30.05 49.44 21.63
CA PHE A 507 29.14 48.47 22.24
C PHE A 507 27.74 49.03 22.40
N ASP A 508 26.76 48.15 22.28
CA ASP A 508 25.37 48.46 22.59
C ASP A 508 25.21 48.78 24.08
N PRO A 509 24.60 49.91 24.46
CA PRO A 509 24.39 50.28 25.85
C PRO A 509 23.64 49.25 26.68
N ASP A 510 22.57 48.66 26.14
CA ASP A 510 21.72 47.73 26.87
C ASP A 510 22.46 46.42 27.17
N VAL A 511 23.29 45.97 26.23
CA VAL A 511 24.13 44.78 26.38
C VAL A 511 25.23 45.01 27.43
N VAL A 512 25.87 46.18 27.42
CA VAL A 512 26.89 46.55 28.41
C VAL A 512 26.30 46.62 29.81
N ASP A 513 25.10 47.20 29.95
CA ASP A 513 24.41 47.29 31.23
C ASP A 513 23.97 45.92 31.74
N ALA A 514 23.43 45.07 30.85
CA ALA A 514 23.11 43.67 31.18
C ALA A 514 24.36 42.93 31.67
N PHE A 515 25.48 43.03 30.96
CA PHE A 515 26.73 42.38 31.37
C PHE A 515 27.25 42.90 32.71
N ALA A 516 27.29 44.22 32.91
CA ALA A 516 27.77 44.84 34.16
C ALA A 516 26.89 44.50 35.38
N SER A 517 25.64 44.11 35.16
CA SER A 517 24.71 43.73 36.24
C SER A 517 24.91 42.29 36.75
N SER A 518 25.63 41.43 36.02
CA SER A 518 25.82 40.01 36.30
C SER A 518 26.45 39.69 37.66
N GLU A 519 25.86 38.74 38.40
CA GLU A 519 26.34 38.28 39.72
C GLU A 519 27.68 37.54 39.65
N ILE A 520 27.94 36.81 38.56
CA ILE A 520 29.19 36.05 38.36
C ILE A 520 30.39 36.99 38.26
N ILE A 521 30.19 38.15 37.63
CA ILE A 521 31.23 39.18 37.50
C ILE A 521 31.46 39.88 38.84
N LYS A 522 30.39 40.11 39.63
CA LYS A 522 30.49 40.61 41.00
C LYS A 522 31.22 39.63 41.93
N MET A 523 31.10 38.31 41.70
CA MET A 523 31.87 37.30 42.42
C MET A 523 33.34 37.23 41.99
N LYS A 524 33.63 37.27 40.68
CA LYS A 524 35.01 37.32 40.16
C LYS A 524 35.76 38.57 40.64
N SER A 525 35.11 39.74 40.62
CA SER A 525 35.71 40.97 41.13
C SER A 525 35.99 40.93 42.64
N ASN A 526 35.14 40.26 43.41
CA ASN A 526 35.36 40.05 44.84
C ASN A 526 36.54 39.10 45.11
N LEU A 527 36.69 38.02 44.35
CA LEU A 527 37.81 37.08 44.47
C LEU A 527 39.16 37.74 44.14
N GLU A 528 39.21 38.58 43.09
CA GLU A 528 40.40 39.37 42.72
C GLU A 528 40.75 40.47 43.74
N ALA A 529 39.82 40.87 44.61
CA ALA A 529 40.06 41.87 45.66
C ALA A 529 40.73 41.28 46.91
N TYR A 530 40.75 39.95 47.06
CA TYR A 530 41.37 39.22 48.18
C TYR A 530 42.72 38.56 47.81
N SER A 531 43.14 38.63 46.54
CA SER A 531 44.43 38.18 45.99
C SER A 531 45.31 39.37 45.64
#